data_AF-A0A0P8Y8R4-F1
#
_entry.id   AF-A0A0P8Y8R4-F1
#
_cell.length_a   1.000
_cell.length_b   1.000
_cell.length_c   1.000
_cell.angle_alpha   90.00
_cell.angle_beta   90.00
_cell.angle_gamma   90.00
#
_symmetry.space_group_name_H-M   'P 1'
#
loop_
_entity.id
_entity.type
_entity.pdbx_description
1 polymer ?
#
loop_
_entity_poly.entity_id
_entity_poly.type
_entity_poly.pdbx_seq_one_letter_code
_entity_poly.pdbx_strand_id
1 'polypeptide(L)'
;MVSPFTLLALGSGFLVAEVITVAVSAFAVSDKKHRYLIPWVPTMHFYFPMATLASYKAVYELLTQPFYWDKTTHGVFERTQDLAETQPE
;
A
#
# COMPACT_ATOMS: atom_id res chain seq x y z
N MET A 1 35.86 11.71 -10.69
CA MET A 1 34.76 12.56 -11.19
C MET A 1 33.76 11.66 -11.90
N VAL A 2 32.48 11.74 -11.57
CA VAL A 2 31.43 10.93 -12.21
C VAL A 2 31.14 11.53 -13.60
N SER A 3 31.05 10.70 -14.64
CA SER A 3 30.77 11.20 -16.00
C SER A 3 29.33 11.74 -16.08
N PRO A 4 29.09 12.87 -16.77
CA PRO A 4 27.74 13.36 -17.04
C PRO A 4 26.85 12.30 -17.69
N PHE A 5 27.42 11.45 -18.55
CA PHE A 5 26.71 10.34 -19.17
C PHE A 5 26.22 9.31 -18.14
N THR A 6 27.03 9.00 -17.13
CA THR A 6 26.64 8.09 -16.06
C THR A 6 25.48 8.64 -15.24
N LEU A 7 25.50 9.93 -14.91
CA LEU A 7 24.39 10.59 -14.20
C LEU A 7 23.10 10.57 -15.03
N LEU A 8 23.20 10.85 -16.33
CA LEU A 8 22.06 10.80 -17.24
C LEU A 8 21.49 9.38 -17.38
N ALA A 9 22.36 8.37 -17.51
CA ALA A 9 21.94 6.98 -17.59
C ALA A 9 21.19 6.54 -16.32
N LEU A 10 21.75 6.82 -15.14
CA LEU A 10 21.11 6.51 -13.86
C LEU A 10 19.79 7.26 -13.68
N GLY A 11 19.76 8.56 -13.99
CA GLY A 11 18.55 9.38 -13.91
C GLY A 11 17.45 8.89 -14.85
N SER A 12 17.80 8.56 -16.09
CA SER A 12 16.85 7.99 -17.06
C SER A 12 16.32 6.63 -16.61
N GLY A 13 17.18 5.76 -16.08
CA GLY A 13 16.78 4.45 -15.57
C GLY A 13 15.81 4.58 -14.40
N PHE A 14 16.08 5.49 -13.48
CA PHE A 14 15.19 5.82 -12.37
C PHE A 14 13.81 6.30 -12.86
N LEU A 15 13.78 7.25 -13.79
CA LEU A 15 12.51 7.77 -14.32
C LEU A 15 11.70 6.70 -15.06
N VAL A 16 12.37 5.84 -15.84
CA VAL A 16 11.71 4.71 -16.53
C VAL A 16 11.13 3.74 -15.50
N ALA A 17 11.88 3.41 -14.45
CA ALA A 17 11.39 2.55 -13.39
C ALA A 17 10.15 3.15 -12.70
N GLU A 18 10.15 4.44 -12.40
CA GLU A 18 9.00 5.11 -11.78
C GLU A 18 7.77 5.15 -12.70
N VAL A 19 7.96 5.42 -14.00
CA VAL A 19 6.86 5.36 -14.97
C VAL A 19 6.26 3.96 -15.02
N ILE A 20 7.08 2.91 -14.99
CA ILE A 20 6.60 1.52 -14.94
C ILE A 20 5.81 1.28 -13.65
N THR A 21 6.33 1.68 -12.49
CA THR A 21 5.67 1.53 -11.19
C THR A 21 4.28 2.20 -11.16
N VAL A 22 4.19 3.44 -11.63
CA VAL A 22 2.92 4.19 -11.71
C VAL A 22 1.97 3.53 -12.72
N ALA A 23 2.47 3.11 -13.88
CA ALA A 23 1.65 2.46 -14.91
C ALA A 23 1.05 1.14 -14.41
N VAL A 24 1.84 0.29 -13.74
CA VAL A 24 1.35 -0.97 -13.14
C VAL A 24 0.32 -0.69 -12.06
N SER A 25 0.55 0.31 -11.20
CA SER A 25 -0.38 0.70 -10.14
C SER A 25 -1.71 1.21 -10.71
N ALA A 26 -1.67 2.04 -11.76
CA ALA A 26 -2.86 2.53 -12.44
C ALA A 26 -3.60 1.40 -13.19
N PHE A 27 -2.85 0.47 -13.79
CA PHE A 27 -3.42 -0.70 -14.44
C PHE A 27 -4.15 -1.60 -13.43
N ALA A 28 -3.60 -1.81 -12.23
CA ALA A 28 -4.21 -2.64 -11.19
C ALA A 28 -5.61 -2.14 -10.78
N VAL A 29 -5.84 -0.83 -10.80
CA VAL A 29 -7.14 -0.22 -10.46
C VAL A 29 -7.96 0.21 -11.68
N SER A 30 -7.59 -0.24 -12.89
CA SER A 30 -8.24 0.19 -14.14
C SER A 30 -9.64 -0.39 -14.37
N ASP A 31 -10.05 -1.40 -13.60
CA ASP A 31 -11.39 -1.98 -13.68
C ASP A 31 -12.49 -0.94 -13.41
N LYS A 32 -13.67 -1.13 -14.02
CA LYS A 32 -14.80 -0.18 -13.93
C LYS A 32 -15.19 0.13 -12.49
N LYS A 33 -15.07 -0.84 -11.57
CA LYS A 33 -15.41 -0.64 -10.16
C LYS A 33 -14.39 0.21 -9.41
N HIS A 34 -13.13 0.23 -9.85
CA HIS A 34 -12.01 0.78 -9.09
C HIS A 34 -11.36 1.99 -9.78
N ARG A 35 -11.76 2.34 -10.99
CA ARG A 35 -11.15 3.43 -11.80
C ARG A 35 -11.09 4.78 -11.10
N TYR A 36 -11.99 5.04 -10.15
CA TYR A 36 -11.97 6.24 -9.31
C TYR A 36 -10.72 6.33 -8.41
N LEU A 37 -9.97 5.24 -8.26
CA LEU A 37 -8.71 5.17 -7.51
C LEU A 37 -7.49 5.60 -8.33
N ILE A 38 -7.60 5.73 -9.66
CA ILE A 38 -6.46 6.14 -10.51
C ILE A 38 -5.83 7.48 -10.06
N PRO A 39 -6.60 8.54 -9.73
CA PRO A 39 -6.02 9.78 -9.21
C PRO A 39 -5.27 9.63 -7.89
N TRP A 40 -5.51 8.54 -7.16
CA TRP A 40 -4.86 8.23 -5.89
C TRP A 40 -3.57 7.42 -6.07
N VAL A 41 -3.26 6.91 -7.26
CA VAL A 41 -2.00 6.18 -7.54
C VAL A 41 -0.74 6.95 -7.11
N PRO A 42 -0.63 8.28 -7.25
CA PRO A 42 0.54 9.02 -6.75
C PRO A 42 0.79 8.85 -5.25
N THR A 43 -0.24 8.58 -4.44
CA THR A 43 -0.05 8.35 -2.99
C THR A 43 0.68 7.05 -2.69
N MET A 44 0.83 6.14 -3.66
CA MET A 44 1.62 4.92 -3.53
C MET A 44 3.09 5.20 -3.21
N HIS A 45 3.61 6.37 -3.58
CA HIS A 45 4.97 6.80 -3.18
C HIS A 45 5.10 6.99 -1.66
N PHE A 46 4.00 7.23 -0.94
CA PHE A 46 3.98 7.22 0.52
C PHE A 46 3.68 5.83 1.06
N TYR A 47 2.86 5.05 0.35
CA TYR A 47 2.51 3.69 0.75
C TYR A 47 3.70 2.72 0.71
N PHE A 48 4.48 2.70 -0.38
CA PHE A 48 5.58 1.73 -0.54
C PHE A 48 6.69 1.88 0.51
N PRO A 49 7.15 3.08 0.89
CA PRO A 49 8.11 3.23 1.99
C PRO A 49 7.60 2.70 3.33
N MET A 50 6.28 2.76 3.59
CA MET A 50 5.71 2.17 4.80
C MET A 50 5.91 0.64 4.85
N ALA A 51 5.96 -0.05 3.70
CA ALA A 51 6.27 -1.47 3.67
C ALA A 51 7.70 -1.76 4.18
N THR A 52 8.66 -0.90 3.85
CA THR A 52 10.02 -0.98 4.39
C THR A 52 10.03 -0.78 5.90
N LEU A 53 9.33 0.24 6.41
CA LEU A 53 9.20 0.48 7.85
C LEU A 53 8.54 -0.71 8.57
N ALA A 54 7.48 -1.26 7.99
CA ALA A 54 6.80 -2.44 8.51
C ALA A 54 7.71 -3.67 8.52
N SER A 55 8.59 -3.83 7.52
CA SER A 55 9.56 -4.94 7.48
C SER A 55 10.57 -4.85 8.63
N TYR A 56 11.06 -3.65 8.97
CA TYR A 56 11.95 -3.46 10.11
C TYR A 56 11.24 -3.76 11.43
N LYS A 57 10.00 -3.30 11.58
CA LYS A 57 9.16 -3.63 12.74
C LYS A 57 8.96 -5.13 12.88
N ALA A 58 8.64 -5.82 11.78
CA ALA A 58 8.44 -7.26 11.78
C ALA A 58 9.71 -8.03 12.19
N VAL A 59 10.89 -7.59 11.73
CA VAL A 59 12.17 -8.17 12.18
C VAL A 59 12.40 -7.94 13.68
N TYR A 60 12.12 -6.73 14.18
CA TYR A 60 12.22 -6.43 15.61
C TYR A 60 11.28 -7.28 16.46
N GLU A 61 10.03 -7.45 16.03
CA GLU A 61 9.02 -8.28 16.72
C GLU A 61 9.41 -9.76 16.68
N LEU A 62 9.96 -10.25 15.57
CA LEU A 62 10.44 -11.63 15.49
C LEU A 62 11.52 -11.95 16.54
N LEU A 63 12.37 -10.96 16.86
CA LEU A 63 13.45 -11.12 17.85
C LEU A 63 12.97 -10.93 19.29
N THR A 64 12.08 -9.96 19.52
CA THR A 64 11.66 -9.56 20.88
C THR A 64 10.39 -10.26 21.35
N GLN A 65 9.53 -10.67 20.41
CA GLN A 65 8.21 -11.26 20.65
C GLN A 65 7.89 -12.32 19.57
N PRO A 66 8.59 -13.48 19.55
CA PRO A 66 8.57 -14.44 18.44
C PRO A 66 7.21 -15.08 18.12
N PHE A 67 6.21 -14.95 19.00
CA PHE A 67 4.84 -15.42 18.78
C PHE A 67 3.82 -14.28 18.68
N TYR A 68 4.27 -13.03 18.69
CA TYR A 68 3.43 -11.85 18.49
C TYR A 68 3.30 -11.57 16.99
N TRP A 69 2.09 -11.20 16.59
CA TRP A 69 1.81 -10.78 15.24
C TRP A 69 0.79 -9.66 15.30
N ASP A 70 1.20 -8.46 14.89
CA ASP A 70 0.37 -7.27 14.91
C ASP A 70 -0.68 -7.33 13.78
N LYS A 71 -1.89 -7.78 14.13
CA LYS A 71 -3.05 -7.78 13.22
C LYS A 71 -3.79 -6.47 13.38
N THR A 72 -4.17 -5.87 12.26
CA THR A 72 -5.20 -4.84 12.27
C THR A 72 -6.55 -5.49 12.64
N THR A 73 -7.34 -4.79 13.46
CA THR A 73 -8.70 -5.23 13.78
C THR A 73 -9.55 -5.17 12.51
N HIS A 74 -9.97 -6.31 11.98
CA HIS A 74 -10.85 -6.38 10.83
C HIS A 74 -12.32 -6.50 11.25
N GLY A 75 -13.19 -5.71 10.61
CA GLY A 75 -14.64 -5.89 10.68
C GLY A 75 -15.30 -5.46 12.00
N VAL A 76 -15.28 -4.16 12.31
CA VAL A 76 -16.28 -3.60 13.24
C VAL A 76 -17.63 -3.64 12.51
N PHE A 77 -18.33 -4.78 12.59
CA PHE A 77 -19.67 -4.95 12.00
C PHE A 77 -20.70 -4.25 12.89
N GLU A 78 -21.02 -3.00 12.57
CA GLU A 78 -22.02 -2.20 13.30
C GLU A 78 -23.48 -2.47 12.85
N ARG A 79 -23.76 -3.56 12.10
CA ARG A 79 -25.08 -3.76 11.45
C ARG A 79 -25.78 -5.09 11.75
N THR A 80 -25.60 -5.67 12.94
CA THR A 80 -26.41 -6.84 13.35
C THR A 80 -27.23 -6.58 14.62
N GLN A 81 -27.03 -5.45 15.31
CA GLN A 81 -27.81 -5.12 16.50
C GLN A 81 -29.15 -4.44 16.14
N ASP A 82 -29.19 -3.59 15.11
CA ASP A 82 -30.41 -2.82 14.77
C ASP A 82 -31.57 -3.66 14.19
N LEU A 83 -31.28 -4.84 13.61
CA LEU A 83 -32.31 -5.71 13.00
C LEU A 83 -32.97 -6.67 14.00
N ALA A 84 -32.40 -6.84 15.19
CA ALA A 84 -32.98 -7.67 16.24
C ALA A 84 -33.95 -6.88 17.14
N GLU A 85 -33.87 -5.55 17.14
CA GLU A 85 -34.67 -4.66 17.99
C GLU A 85 -35.95 -4.15 17.31
N THR A 86 -36.14 -4.41 16.01
CA THR A 86 -37.29 -3.93 15.22
C THR A 86 -38.32 -5.01 14.87
N GLN A 87 -38.34 -6.16 15.55
CA GLN A 87 -39.44 -7.11 15.41
C GLN A 87 -40.51 -6.83 16.48
N PRO A 88 -41.60 -6.09 16.16
CA PRO A 88 -42.74 -6.01 17.06
C PRO A 88 -43.44 -7.36 17.11
N GLU A 89 -43.80 -7.76 18.32
CA GLU A 89 -44.57 -8.95 18.67
C GLU A 89 -46.03 -8.88 18.20
#